data_AF-A0A5R9P123-F1
#
_entry.id   AF-A0A5R9P123-F1
#
_cell.length_a   1.000
_cell.length_b   1.000
_cell.length_c   1.000
_cell.angle_alpha   90.00
_cell.angle_beta   90.00
_cell.angle_gamma   90.00
#
_symmetry.space_group_name_H-M   'P 1'
#
loop_
_entity.id
_entity.type
_entity.pdbx_description
1 polymer ?
#
loop_
_entity_poly.entity_id
_entity_poly.type
_entity_poly.pdbx_seq_one_letter_code
_entity_poly.pdbx_strand_id
1 'polypeptide(L)'
;MRQFLTASAFLLLLTTTASAQSSEAVGVEFAEKAIAKGYGTTCDLSMQPSKQDGYYPCIDFGPYRYVREYQKVSAYVVGPGRAPFKIMAGSPQSPSFILGGPWEQDFAARAVMFWNDVVEGGEAKAKEQMQSSKARKDAENYVKGIIGQPEAAETKKADSPSSQPQNPDTITTEELRMRSVGPREMLDVDENDIQQILSQQKP
;
A
#
# COMPACT_ATOMS: atom_id res chain seq x y z
N MET A 1 33.55 33.47 -60.17
CA MET A 1 33.97 33.59 -58.74
C MET A 1 33.22 32.54 -57.93
N ARG A 2 33.59 32.29 -56.66
CA ARG A 2 33.13 31.16 -55.85
C ARG A 2 32.40 31.65 -54.58
N GLN A 3 31.39 30.89 -54.16
CA GLN A 3 30.78 30.91 -52.81
C GLN A 3 30.04 32.24 -52.46
N PHE A 4 29.13 32.31 -51.48
CA PHE A 4 28.69 31.34 -50.46
C PHE A 4 27.17 31.13 -50.46
N LEU A 5 26.74 29.91 -50.13
CA LEU A 5 25.37 29.62 -49.66
C LEU A 5 25.39 29.59 -48.13
N THR A 6 24.91 30.64 -47.48
CA THR A 6 24.77 30.69 -46.01
C THR A 6 23.47 30.01 -45.58
N ALA A 7 23.53 28.69 -45.40
CA ALA A 7 22.43 27.93 -44.81
C ALA A 7 22.36 28.17 -43.29
N SER A 8 21.51 29.10 -42.85
CA SER A 8 21.27 29.37 -41.44
C SER A 8 20.46 28.23 -40.79
N ALA A 9 21.16 27.20 -40.32
CA ALA A 9 20.57 26.11 -39.53
C ALA A 9 20.12 26.64 -38.14
N PHE A 10 18.89 27.15 -38.06
CA PHE A 10 18.32 27.71 -36.83
C PHE A 10 17.89 26.62 -35.84
N LEU A 11 18.86 25.87 -35.33
CA LEU A 11 18.65 24.75 -34.41
C LEU A 11 18.57 25.27 -32.95
N LEU A 12 17.46 25.90 -32.59
CA LEU A 12 17.22 26.39 -31.23
C LEU A 12 16.16 25.58 -30.49
N LEU A 13 16.67 24.85 -29.50
CA LEU A 13 16.04 23.98 -28.51
C LEU A 13 14.50 24.09 -28.38
N LEU A 14 13.83 22.96 -28.58
CA LEU A 14 12.56 22.67 -27.93
C LEU A 14 12.80 22.58 -26.41
N THR A 15 12.62 23.69 -25.70
CA THR A 15 12.53 23.66 -24.24
C THR A 15 11.24 22.95 -23.86
N THR A 16 11.30 21.66 -23.58
CA THR A 16 10.19 20.93 -22.94
C THR A 16 10.02 21.46 -21.53
N THR A 17 9.24 22.54 -21.41
CA THR A 17 8.66 22.98 -20.15
C THR A 17 7.66 21.93 -19.70
N ALA A 18 8.20 20.87 -19.06
CA ALA A 18 7.43 20.04 -18.16
C ALA A 18 6.91 20.98 -17.07
N SER A 19 5.67 21.46 -17.25
CA SER A 19 5.00 22.28 -16.26
C SER A 19 4.88 21.46 -15.00
N ALA A 20 5.63 21.83 -13.96
CA ALA A 20 5.44 21.26 -12.65
C ALA A 20 4.01 21.61 -12.20
N GLN A 21 3.09 20.67 -12.35
CA GLN A 21 1.75 20.79 -11.79
C GLN A 21 1.93 21.02 -10.29
N SER A 22 1.27 22.04 -9.75
CA SER A 22 1.39 22.36 -8.34
C SER A 22 0.82 21.22 -7.48
N SER A 23 1.23 21.15 -6.21
CA SER A 23 0.75 20.15 -5.23
C SER A 23 -0.79 20.13 -5.20
N GLU A 24 -1.40 21.31 -5.19
CA GLU A 24 -2.84 21.52 -5.27
C GLU A 24 -3.46 20.88 -6.53
N ALA A 25 -2.90 21.17 -7.70
CA ALA A 25 -3.43 20.68 -8.97
C ALA A 25 -3.42 19.14 -9.05
N VAL A 26 -2.33 18.50 -8.59
CA VAL A 26 -2.24 17.03 -8.52
C VAL A 26 -3.26 16.47 -7.52
N GLY A 27 -3.36 17.05 -6.32
CA GLY A 27 -4.32 16.60 -5.30
C GLY A 27 -5.78 16.71 -5.77
N VAL A 28 -6.11 17.81 -6.45
CA VAL A 28 -7.43 18.02 -7.07
C VAL A 28 -7.67 17.03 -8.21
N GLU A 29 -6.70 16.81 -9.10
CA GLU A 29 -6.85 15.88 -10.24
C GLU A 29 -7.20 14.45 -9.76
N PHE A 30 -6.52 13.95 -8.72
CA PHE A 30 -6.81 12.62 -8.17
C PHE A 30 -8.13 12.55 -7.40
N ALA A 31 -8.51 13.60 -6.66
CA ALA A 31 -9.81 13.67 -6.00
C ALA A 31 -10.98 13.73 -7.02
N GLU A 32 -10.83 14.54 -8.08
CA GLU A 32 -11.78 14.63 -9.19
C GLU A 32 -11.97 13.30 -9.92
N LYS A 33 -10.86 12.58 -10.20
CA LYS A 33 -10.88 11.24 -10.78
C LYS A 33 -11.59 10.24 -9.86
N ALA A 34 -11.33 10.27 -8.55
CA ALA A 34 -11.95 9.37 -7.57
C ALA A 34 -13.47 9.60 -7.44
N ILE A 35 -13.90 10.86 -7.44
CA ILE A 35 -15.34 11.23 -7.51
C ILE A 35 -15.94 10.72 -8.82
N ALA A 36 -15.28 10.90 -9.96
CA ALA A 36 -15.75 10.41 -11.26
C ALA A 36 -15.81 8.87 -11.36
N LYS A 37 -15.07 8.15 -10.50
CA LYS A 37 -15.13 6.68 -10.33
C LYS A 37 -16.21 6.21 -9.34
N GLY A 38 -16.93 7.13 -8.68
CA GLY A 38 -18.00 6.80 -7.72
C GLY A 38 -17.54 6.60 -6.27
N TYR A 39 -16.28 6.94 -5.94
CA TYR A 39 -15.77 6.88 -4.56
C TYR A 39 -16.09 8.14 -3.73
N GLY A 40 -16.71 9.14 -4.35
CA GLY A 40 -17.20 10.34 -3.69
C GLY A 40 -18.54 10.14 -2.99
N THR A 41 -18.92 11.13 -2.18
CA THR A 41 -20.24 11.29 -1.59
C THR A 41 -20.74 12.72 -1.84
N THR A 42 -21.84 13.11 -1.21
CA THR A 42 -22.38 14.48 -1.26
C THR A 42 -22.23 15.17 0.07
N CYS A 43 -21.77 16.43 0.06
CA CYS A 43 -21.64 17.28 1.23
C CYS A 43 -22.69 18.39 1.25
N ASP A 44 -23.14 18.74 2.46
CA ASP A 44 -24.07 19.83 2.72
C ASP A 44 -23.42 21.22 2.55
N LEU A 45 -24.19 22.28 2.82
CA LEU A 45 -23.70 23.66 2.79
C LEU A 45 -22.67 23.97 3.90
N SER A 46 -22.58 23.11 4.93
CA SER A 46 -21.56 23.16 6.00
C SER A 46 -20.31 22.34 5.65
N MET A 47 -20.24 21.80 4.43
CA MET A 47 -19.15 20.96 3.92
C MET A 47 -18.98 19.64 4.70
N GLN A 48 -20.07 19.11 5.28
CA GLN A 48 -20.13 17.82 5.96
C GLN A 48 -20.87 16.77 5.11
N PRO A 49 -20.51 15.48 5.15
CA PRO A 49 -21.14 14.46 4.31
C PRO A 49 -22.61 14.26 4.72
N SER A 50 -23.54 14.47 3.79
CA SER A 50 -24.97 14.30 4.02
C SER A 50 -25.60 13.41 2.96
N LYS A 51 -26.41 12.45 3.43
CA LYS A 51 -27.17 11.50 2.60
C LYS A 51 -28.56 12.01 2.21
N GLN A 52 -28.97 13.16 2.75
CA GLN A 52 -30.31 13.74 2.55
C GLN A 52 -30.20 15.15 1.96
N ASP A 53 -29.40 16.00 2.58
CA ASP A 53 -29.21 17.42 2.21
C ASP A 53 -27.85 17.66 1.53
N GLY A 54 -27.41 16.70 0.71
CA GLY A 54 -26.11 16.74 0.02
C GLY A 54 -26.17 17.56 -1.28
N TYR A 55 -25.42 18.66 -1.35
CA TYR A 55 -25.39 19.57 -2.50
C TYR A 55 -24.13 19.44 -3.36
N TYR A 56 -22.96 19.26 -2.74
CA TYR A 56 -21.67 19.32 -3.43
C TYR A 56 -20.99 17.95 -3.46
N PRO A 57 -20.56 17.43 -4.62
CA PRO A 57 -19.73 16.23 -4.68
C PRO A 57 -18.44 16.43 -3.88
N CYS A 58 -18.16 15.53 -2.94
CA CYS A 58 -17.01 15.60 -2.06
C CYS A 58 -16.38 14.23 -1.83
N ILE A 59 -15.13 14.20 -1.40
CA ILE A 59 -14.42 12.95 -1.05
C ILE A 59 -13.41 13.20 0.07
N ASP A 60 -13.31 12.23 0.98
CA ASP A 60 -12.41 12.27 2.12
C ASP A 60 -11.23 11.33 1.89
N PHE A 61 -10.00 11.80 2.11
CA PHE A 61 -8.77 11.01 2.05
C PHE A 61 -7.84 11.36 3.22
N GLY A 62 -7.79 10.47 4.21
CA GLY A 62 -7.09 10.73 5.46
C GLY A 62 -7.71 11.91 6.24
N PRO A 63 -6.94 12.93 6.63
CA PRO A 63 -7.44 14.10 7.35
C PRO A 63 -8.04 15.18 6.42
N TYR A 64 -8.12 14.93 5.11
CA TYR A 64 -8.54 15.92 4.11
C TYR A 64 -9.88 15.59 3.48
N ARG A 65 -10.68 16.63 3.25
CA ARG A 65 -11.89 16.60 2.44
C ARG A 65 -11.72 17.53 1.24
N TYR A 66 -11.88 16.98 0.05
CA TYR A 66 -12.04 17.75 -1.19
C TYR A 66 -13.53 17.96 -1.50
N VAL A 67 -13.90 19.14 -2.01
CA VAL A 67 -15.27 19.49 -2.41
C VAL A 67 -15.27 20.20 -3.76
N ARG A 68 -16.09 19.68 -4.69
CA ARG A 68 -16.42 20.31 -5.98
C ARG A 68 -17.63 21.23 -5.81
N GLU A 69 -17.37 22.53 -5.69
CA GLU A 69 -18.38 23.59 -5.67
C GLU A 69 -18.80 23.98 -7.11
N TYR A 70 -19.81 24.85 -7.26
CA TYR A 70 -20.21 25.34 -8.59
C TYR A 70 -19.11 26.24 -9.20
N GLN A 71 -18.49 25.75 -10.28
CA GLN A 71 -17.31 26.36 -10.96
C GLN A 71 -16.09 26.59 -10.05
N LYS A 72 -16.04 25.96 -8.87
CA LYS A 72 -15.00 26.17 -7.86
C LYS A 72 -14.59 24.86 -7.23
N VAL A 73 -13.41 24.86 -6.62
CA VAL A 73 -12.91 23.73 -5.82
C VAL A 73 -12.40 24.23 -4.49
N SER A 74 -12.53 23.38 -3.48
CA SER A 74 -12.13 23.67 -2.11
C SER A 74 -11.59 22.42 -1.45
N ALA A 75 -10.62 22.60 -0.54
CA ALA A 75 -10.20 21.53 0.36
C ALA A 75 -10.18 22.00 1.81
N TYR A 76 -10.45 21.06 2.71
CA TYR A 76 -10.64 21.27 4.13
C TYR A 76 -9.85 20.22 4.93
N VAL A 77 -9.29 20.62 6.07
CA VAL A 77 -8.91 19.68 7.13
C VAL A 77 -10.17 19.27 7.88
N VAL A 78 -10.34 17.97 8.10
CA VAL A 78 -11.46 17.39 8.86
C VAL A 78 -10.95 16.65 10.08
N GLY A 79 -11.71 16.67 11.16
CA GLY A 79 -11.32 16.03 12.43
C GLY A 79 -12.51 15.80 13.35
N PRO A 80 -12.39 14.87 14.33
CA PRO A 80 -13.50 14.47 15.18
C PRO A 80 -14.02 15.64 16.02
N GLY A 81 -15.34 15.87 15.95
CA GLY A 81 -16.03 16.91 16.73
C GLY A 81 -15.69 18.36 16.34
N ARG A 82 -15.16 18.60 15.13
CA ARG A 82 -14.78 19.95 14.65
C ARG A 82 -15.39 20.25 13.29
N ALA A 83 -15.71 21.52 13.05
CA ALA A 83 -16.12 21.99 11.71
C ALA A 83 -14.95 21.85 10.71
N PRO A 84 -15.21 21.58 9.42
CA PRO A 84 -14.17 21.51 8.40
C PRO A 84 -13.40 22.83 8.27
N PHE A 85 -12.07 22.79 8.42
CA PHE A 85 -11.22 23.98 8.36
C PHE A 85 -10.68 24.17 6.94
N LYS A 86 -11.08 25.25 6.25
CA LYS A 86 -10.76 25.49 4.83
C LYS A 86 -9.28 25.85 4.66
N ILE A 87 -8.59 25.09 3.81
CA ILE A 87 -7.14 25.25 3.53
C ILE A 87 -6.85 25.61 2.07
N MET A 88 -7.76 25.29 1.14
CA MET A 88 -7.57 25.49 -0.29
C MET A 88 -8.85 26.06 -0.92
N ALA A 89 -8.68 26.89 -1.95
CA ALA A 89 -9.76 27.40 -2.80
C ALA A 89 -9.25 27.64 -4.23
N GLY A 90 -10.15 27.67 -5.21
CA GLY A 90 -9.80 28.07 -6.59
C GLY A 90 -10.77 27.53 -7.63
N SER A 91 -10.27 27.34 -8.84
CA SER A 91 -10.93 26.56 -9.91
C SER A 91 -10.29 25.16 -10.02
N PRO A 92 -10.91 24.17 -10.69
CA PRO A 92 -10.25 22.89 -10.95
C PRO A 92 -8.91 23.01 -11.69
N GLN A 93 -8.74 24.06 -12.50
CA GLN A 93 -7.54 24.34 -13.28
C GLN A 93 -6.53 25.24 -12.56
N SER A 94 -6.95 25.89 -11.47
CA SER A 94 -6.14 26.79 -10.65
C SER A 94 -6.54 26.73 -9.16
N PRO A 95 -6.38 25.57 -8.51
CA PRO A 95 -6.50 25.48 -7.05
C PRO A 95 -5.25 26.07 -6.38
N SER A 96 -5.42 26.69 -5.21
CA SER A 96 -4.32 27.23 -4.43
C SER A 96 -4.61 27.14 -2.92
N PHE A 97 -3.58 26.88 -2.11
CA PHE A 97 -3.71 26.96 -0.66
C PHE A 97 -3.92 28.41 -0.22
N ILE A 98 -4.98 28.66 0.57
CA ILE A 98 -5.32 29.99 1.10
C ILE A 98 -4.61 30.31 2.42
N LEU A 99 -3.97 29.31 3.02
CA LEU A 99 -3.21 29.37 4.26
C LEU A 99 -2.03 28.39 4.16
N GLY A 100 -0.84 28.80 4.59
CA GLY A 100 0.33 27.90 4.66
C GLY A 100 0.20 26.89 5.80
N GLY A 101 0.78 25.69 5.64
CA GLY A 101 0.66 24.60 6.62
C GLY A 101 1.09 23.23 6.09
N PRO A 102 1.02 22.17 6.91
CA PRO A 102 1.53 20.84 6.56
C PRO A 102 0.86 20.23 5.31
N TRP A 103 -0.38 20.61 5.05
CA TRP A 103 -1.15 20.22 3.86
C TRP A 103 -0.50 20.60 2.53
N GLU A 104 0.36 21.63 2.51
CA GLU A 104 1.10 22.02 1.30
C GLU A 104 1.98 20.88 0.77
N GLN A 105 2.46 20.02 1.67
CA GLN A 105 3.40 18.93 1.40
C GLN A 105 2.72 17.56 1.25
N ASP A 106 1.66 17.27 2.01
CA ASP A 106 1.07 15.92 2.06
C ASP A 106 -0.35 15.76 1.46
N PHE A 107 -1.05 16.86 1.13
CA PHE A 107 -2.40 16.79 0.52
C PHE A 107 -2.39 16.00 -0.80
N ALA A 108 -1.48 16.35 -1.71
CA ALA A 108 -1.30 15.67 -2.99
C ALA A 108 -0.92 14.19 -2.81
N ALA A 109 0.03 13.92 -1.91
CA ALA A 109 0.51 12.57 -1.63
C ALA A 109 -0.63 11.67 -1.12
N ARG A 110 -1.50 12.17 -0.23
CA ARG A 110 -2.66 11.41 0.27
C ARG A 110 -3.73 11.18 -0.78
N ALA A 111 -3.98 12.14 -1.68
CA ALA A 111 -4.90 11.95 -2.80
C ALA A 111 -4.40 10.85 -3.77
N VAL A 112 -3.09 10.84 -4.07
CA VAL A 112 -2.44 9.80 -4.90
C VAL A 112 -2.46 8.44 -4.20
N MET A 113 -2.14 8.36 -2.91
CA MET A 113 -2.23 7.11 -2.13
C MET A 113 -3.66 6.56 -2.13
N PHE A 114 -4.67 7.40 -1.82
CA PHE A 114 -6.07 7.00 -1.85
C PHE A 114 -6.49 6.43 -3.22
N TRP A 115 -6.05 7.05 -4.32
CA TRP A 115 -6.30 6.54 -5.66
C TRP A 115 -5.67 5.15 -5.87
N ASN A 116 -4.38 4.99 -5.57
CA ASN A 116 -3.66 3.74 -5.77
C ASN A 116 -4.23 2.61 -4.89
N ASP A 117 -4.41 2.87 -3.60
CA ASP A 117 -4.75 1.88 -2.60
C ASP A 117 -6.24 1.49 -2.65
N VAL A 118 -7.12 2.49 -2.73
CA VAL A 118 -8.59 2.31 -2.63
C VAL A 118 -9.27 2.25 -4.00
N VAL A 119 -8.92 3.15 -4.93
CA VAL A 119 -9.64 3.26 -6.22
C VAL A 119 -9.15 2.24 -7.26
N GLU A 120 -7.85 2.00 -7.32
CA GLU A 120 -7.25 0.95 -8.15
C GLU A 120 -7.09 -0.40 -7.42
N GLY A 121 -7.36 -0.45 -6.12
CA GLY A 121 -7.26 -1.66 -5.30
C GLY A 121 -5.82 -2.17 -5.13
N GLY A 122 -4.82 -1.28 -5.15
CA GLY A 122 -3.41 -1.60 -5.00
C GLY A 122 -3.10 -2.36 -3.72
N GLU A 123 -3.71 -1.99 -2.60
CA GLU A 123 -3.52 -2.66 -1.31
C GLU A 123 -4.07 -4.11 -1.34
N ALA A 124 -5.20 -4.32 -2.02
CA ALA A 124 -5.79 -5.66 -2.19
C ALA A 124 -4.92 -6.55 -3.08
N LYS A 125 -4.44 -6.03 -4.22
CA LYS A 125 -3.51 -6.73 -5.12
C LYS A 125 -2.19 -7.08 -4.43
N ALA A 126 -1.64 -6.17 -3.61
CA ALA A 126 -0.43 -6.42 -2.84
C ALA A 126 -0.64 -7.55 -1.81
N LYS A 127 -1.78 -7.56 -1.10
CA LYS A 127 -2.16 -8.64 -0.17
C LYS A 127 -2.33 -9.98 -0.89
N GLU A 128 -2.98 -10.00 -2.05
CA GLU A 128 -3.14 -11.19 -2.89
C GLU A 128 -1.78 -11.72 -3.41
N GLN A 129 -0.87 -10.83 -3.81
CA GLN A 129 0.50 -11.18 -4.22
C GLN A 129 1.34 -11.73 -3.04
N MET A 130 1.17 -11.20 -1.83
CA MET A 130 1.81 -11.74 -0.61
C MET A 130 1.21 -13.11 -0.21
N GLN A 131 -0.10 -13.30 -0.32
CA GLN A 131 -0.75 -14.58 -0.04
C GLN A 131 -0.38 -15.67 -1.05
N SER A 132 -0.37 -15.36 -2.35
CA SER A 132 0.03 -16.30 -3.40
C SER A 132 1.52 -16.65 -3.36
N SER A 133 2.40 -15.69 -3.05
CA SER A 133 3.83 -15.98 -2.85
C SER A 133 4.10 -16.79 -1.57
N LYS A 134 3.34 -16.57 -0.48
CA LYS A 134 3.37 -17.46 0.69
C LYS A 134 2.89 -18.86 0.35
N ALA A 135 1.70 -19.01 -0.26
CA ALA A 135 1.16 -20.31 -0.65
C ALA A 135 2.09 -21.08 -1.59
N ARG A 136 2.77 -20.38 -2.50
CA ARG A 136 3.84 -20.94 -3.32
C ARG A 136 5.03 -21.44 -2.48
N LYS A 137 5.54 -20.64 -1.54
CA LYS A 137 6.65 -21.04 -0.65
C LYS A 137 6.29 -22.25 0.21
N ASP A 138 5.06 -22.30 0.71
CA ASP A 138 4.54 -23.40 1.53
C ASP A 138 4.41 -24.69 0.66
N ALA A 139 3.95 -24.59 -0.58
CA ALA A 139 3.92 -25.70 -1.54
C ALA A 139 5.34 -26.17 -1.96
N GLU A 140 6.28 -25.26 -2.21
CA GLU A 140 7.68 -25.59 -2.49
C GLU A 140 8.35 -26.30 -1.30
N ASN A 141 7.99 -25.95 -0.06
CA ASN A 141 8.48 -26.62 1.14
C ASN A 141 7.86 -28.01 1.32
N TYR A 142 6.55 -28.16 1.10
CA TYR A 142 5.87 -29.46 1.11
C TYR A 142 6.48 -30.45 0.09
N VAL A 143 6.76 -29.98 -1.13
CA VAL A 143 7.41 -30.80 -2.17
C VAL A 143 8.83 -31.21 -1.77
N LYS A 144 9.63 -30.33 -1.16
CA LYS A 144 10.97 -30.69 -0.63
C LYS A 144 10.88 -31.74 0.47
N GLY A 145 9.87 -31.67 1.34
CA GLY A 145 9.61 -32.66 2.39
C GLY A 145 9.23 -34.04 1.87
N ILE A 146 8.52 -34.11 0.73
CA ILE A 146 8.13 -35.40 0.10
C ILE A 146 9.25 -36.01 -0.73
N ILE A 147 9.93 -35.20 -1.56
CA ILE A 147 11.00 -35.70 -2.43
C ILE A 147 12.20 -36.17 -1.59
N GLY A 148 12.40 -35.54 -0.42
CA GLY A 148 13.62 -35.64 0.36
C GLY A 148 14.73 -34.87 -0.34
N GLN A 149 15.25 -33.82 0.30
CA GLN A 149 16.57 -33.35 -0.13
C GLN A 149 17.56 -34.48 0.18
N PRO A 150 18.37 -34.93 -0.80
CA PRO A 150 19.44 -35.86 -0.48
C PRO A 150 20.39 -35.14 0.48
N GLU A 151 20.54 -35.66 1.69
CA GLU A 151 21.54 -35.17 2.63
C GLU A 151 22.90 -35.17 1.92
N ALA A 152 23.51 -34.00 1.80
CA ALA A 152 24.87 -33.88 1.32
C ALA A 152 25.77 -34.54 2.37
N ALA A 153 26.13 -35.81 2.13
CA ALA A 153 26.59 -36.71 3.17
C ALA A 153 27.77 -36.14 3.97
N GLU A 154 27.52 -35.79 5.23
CA GLU A 154 28.59 -35.36 6.14
C GLU A 154 29.59 -36.51 6.32
N THR A 155 30.86 -36.23 6.04
CA THR A 155 31.94 -37.22 6.03
C THR A 155 32.23 -37.71 7.44
N LYS A 156 31.55 -38.79 7.86
CA LYS A 156 31.78 -39.45 9.15
C LYS A 156 33.26 -39.84 9.31
N LYS A 157 33.92 -39.28 10.31
CA LYS A 157 35.06 -39.94 10.96
C LYS A 157 34.54 -41.00 11.94
N ALA A 158 35.34 -42.05 12.14
CA ALA A 158 34.92 -43.27 12.82
C ALA A 158 35.30 -43.31 14.31
N ASP A 159 34.72 -44.32 14.99
CA ASP A 159 35.12 -44.89 16.28
C ASP A 159 34.87 -44.05 17.56
N SER A 160 34.47 -44.64 18.71
CA SER A 160 34.23 -46.06 19.06
C SER A 160 33.20 -46.20 20.24
N PRO A 161 32.80 -47.41 20.72
CA PRO A 161 31.44 -47.66 21.25
C PRO A 161 31.29 -47.87 22.78
N SER A 162 30.02 -47.95 23.26
CA SER A 162 29.63 -48.76 24.45
C SER A 162 28.11 -49.07 24.56
N SER A 163 27.80 -50.33 24.92
CA SER A 163 26.61 -50.89 25.64
C SER A 163 25.13 -50.63 25.22
N GLN A 164 24.43 -51.75 24.94
CA GLN A 164 22.96 -52.00 24.95
C GLN A 164 22.48 -52.54 26.33
N PRO A 165 21.18 -52.90 26.57
CA PRO A 165 19.90 -52.66 25.84
C PRO A 165 18.94 -51.79 26.72
N GLN A 166 17.59 -51.75 26.75
CA GLN A 166 16.38 -52.45 26.20
C GLN A 166 15.30 -51.37 25.89
N ASN A 167 14.19 -51.51 25.14
CA ASN A 167 13.29 -52.60 24.67
C ASN A 167 12.14 -53.02 25.64
N PRO A 168 10.86 -53.06 25.21
CA PRO A 168 10.15 -52.29 24.16
C PRO A 168 8.89 -51.57 24.74
N ASP A 169 8.10 -50.88 23.90
CA ASP A 169 6.64 -51.13 23.87
C ASP A 169 5.96 -50.64 22.58
N THR A 170 4.77 -51.17 22.28
CA THR A 170 4.02 -50.89 21.02
C THR A 170 2.74 -50.12 21.30
N ILE A 171 2.56 -48.95 20.67
CA ILE A 171 1.29 -48.22 20.66
C ILE A 171 0.76 -48.15 19.23
N THR A 172 -0.49 -48.56 19.05
CA THR A 172 -1.14 -48.77 17.76
C THR A 172 -1.79 -47.49 17.21
N THR A 173 -2.09 -47.51 15.90
CA THR A 173 -2.54 -46.36 15.07
C THR A 173 -3.95 -45.82 15.40
N GLU A 174 -4.47 -46.04 16.61
CA GLU A 174 -5.90 -45.84 16.94
C GLU A 174 -6.15 -44.73 17.99
N GLU A 175 -5.16 -44.34 18.81
CA GLU A 175 -5.31 -43.20 19.73
C GLU A 175 -5.38 -41.83 19.04
N LEU A 176 -4.81 -41.72 17.83
CA LEU A 176 -4.68 -40.46 17.08
C LEU A 176 -6.02 -39.88 16.55
N ARG A 177 -7.15 -40.52 16.86
CA ARG A 177 -8.49 -40.16 16.33
C ARG A 177 -9.42 -39.45 17.33
N MET A 178 -9.08 -39.34 18.62
CA MET A 178 -10.01 -38.85 19.67
C MET A 178 -9.59 -37.60 20.46
N ARG A 179 -8.85 -36.64 19.85
CA ARG A 179 -8.57 -35.31 20.46
C ARG A 179 -8.93 -34.11 19.58
N SER A 180 -10.04 -34.20 18.85
CA SER A 180 -10.50 -33.17 17.89
C SER A 180 -11.64 -32.26 18.42
N VAL A 181 -11.51 -31.65 19.61
CA VAL A 181 -12.55 -30.70 20.15
C VAL A 181 -11.96 -29.49 20.93
N GLY A 182 -11.18 -28.63 20.26
CA GLY A 182 -10.89 -27.24 20.66
C GLY A 182 -10.11 -27.02 21.99
N PRO A 183 -9.96 -25.74 22.44
CA PRO A 183 -10.30 -24.46 21.78
C PRO A 183 -9.13 -23.88 20.96
N ARG A 184 -9.23 -22.61 20.53
CA ARG A 184 -8.09 -21.87 19.95
C ARG A 184 -7.10 -21.47 21.04
N GLU A 185 -5.84 -21.89 20.91
CA GLU A 185 -4.73 -21.16 21.54
C GLU A 185 -4.52 -19.83 20.80
N MET A 186 -4.12 -18.80 21.55
CA MET A 186 -3.55 -17.58 20.97
C MET A 186 -2.07 -17.86 20.73
N LEU A 187 -1.56 -17.52 19.55
CA LEU A 187 -0.13 -17.50 19.32
C LEU A 187 0.46 -16.25 19.98
N ASP A 188 0.90 -16.41 21.23
CA ASP A 188 1.86 -15.47 21.82
C ASP A 188 3.15 -15.55 20.99
N VAL A 189 3.48 -14.46 20.31
CA VAL A 189 4.72 -14.32 19.54
C VAL A 189 5.82 -13.90 20.50
N ASP A 190 6.77 -14.79 20.75
CA ASP A 190 7.98 -14.51 21.54
C ASP A 190 8.81 -13.40 20.88
N GLU A 191 9.40 -12.49 21.67
CA GLU A 191 10.36 -11.48 21.18
C GLU A 191 11.54 -12.12 20.42
N ASN A 192 11.88 -13.39 20.70
CA ASN A 192 12.89 -14.14 19.95
C ASN A 192 12.58 -14.26 18.44
N ASP A 193 11.31 -14.42 18.04
CA ASP A 193 10.94 -14.56 16.61
C ASP A 193 11.27 -13.28 15.84
N ILE A 194 11.08 -12.12 16.47
CA ILE A 194 11.38 -10.79 15.90
C ILE A 194 12.90 -10.64 15.69
N GLN A 195 13.70 -11.06 16.67
CA GLN A 195 15.17 -11.04 16.57
C GLN A 195 15.69 -11.98 15.47
N GLN A 196 15.09 -13.17 15.32
CA GLN A 196 15.50 -14.10 14.28
C GLN A 196 15.24 -13.54 12.86
N ILE A 197 14.12 -12.83 12.66
CA ILE A 197 13.83 -12.15 11.38
C ILE A 197 14.83 -11.03 11.09
N LEU A 198 15.15 -10.19 12.08
CA LEU A 198 16.11 -9.09 11.94
C LEU A 198 17.53 -9.59 11.63
N SER A 199 17.91 -10.77 12.14
CA SER A 199 19.22 -11.39 11.87
C SER A 199 19.45 -11.75 10.40
N GLN A 200 18.39 -11.95 9.61
CA GLN A 200 18.46 -12.40 8.20
C GLN A 200 18.39 -11.26 7.17
N GLN A 201 18.34 -9.99 7.60
CA GLN A 201 18.23 -8.82 6.70
C GLN A 201 19.47 -7.91 6.69
N LYS A 202 20.64 -8.40 7.10
CA LYS A 202 21.92 -7.70 6.92
C LYS A 202 22.68 -8.31 5.73
N PRO A 203 23.15 -7.48 4.77
CA PRO A 203 23.85 -7.95 3.57
C PRO A 203 25.30 -8.39 3.85
#